data_AF-A0A8T4GA83-F1
#
_entry.id   AF-A0A8T4GA83-F1
#
_cell.length_a   1.000
_cell.length_b   1.000
_cell.length_c   1.000
_cell.angle_alpha   90.00
_cell.angle_beta   90.00
_cell.angle_gamma   90.00
#
_symmetry.space_group_name_H-M   'P 1'
#
loop_
_entity.id
_entity.type
_entity.pdbx_description
1 polymer ?
#
loop_
_entity_poly.entity_id
_entity_poly.type
_entity_poly.pdbx_seq_one_letter_code
_entity_poly.pdbx_strand_id
1 'polypeptide(L)'
;MNINLKEIAMQVEEDLKKLGKRIVAYHNGELDEDPLEEFTDRILDISRTQQLLSDGWETTSYEVCLGWGGPGTWLETGSYTIRVAWWEDYVEWHVYDPDAREAIDMVHDYLHEIYG
;
A
#
# COMPACT_ATOMS: atom_id res chain seq x y z
N MET A 1 -12.20 17.24 -17.91
CA MET A 1 -12.45 16.57 -16.62
C MET A 1 -11.39 17.08 -15.66
N ASN A 2 -11.78 17.72 -14.57
CA ASN A 2 -10.83 18.15 -13.55
C ASN A 2 -10.68 17.00 -12.55
N ILE A 3 -9.52 16.33 -12.56
CA ILE A 3 -9.27 15.17 -11.67
C ILE A 3 -8.66 15.71 -10.39
N ASN A 4 -9.27 15.38 -9.25
CA ASN A 4 -8.76 15.76 -7.94
C ASN A 4 -7.84 14.67 -7.38
N LEU A 5 -6.53 14.77 -7.67
CA LEU A 5 -5.55 13.76 -7.26
C LEU A 5 -5.49 13.58 -5.73
N LYS A 6 -5.70 14.66 -4.98
CA LYS A 6 -5.70 14.63 -3.51
C LYS A 6 -6.86 13.81 -2.95
N GLU A 7 -8.04 13.97 -3.54
CA GLU A 7 -9.23 13.21 -3.15
C GLU A 7 -9.06 11.71 -3.42
N ILE A 8 -8.38 11.35 -4.51
CA ILE A 8 -8.03 9.96 -4.80
C ILE A 8 -7.04 9.42 -3.75
N ALA A 9 -6.01 10.18 -3.38
CA ALA A 9 -5.07 9.76 -2.35
C ALA A 9 -5.76 9.54 -0.98
N MET A 10 -6.68 10.45 -0.61
CA MET A 10 -7.49 10.30 0.60
C MET A 10 -8.42 9.08 0.54
N GLN A 11 -8.97 8.77 -0.63
CA GLN A 11 -9.79 7.56 -0.81
C GLN A 11 -8.96 6.29 -0.61
N VAL A 12 -7.73 6.25 -1.11
CA VAL A 12 -6.80 5.14 -0.90
C VAL A 12 -6.46 4.98 0.59
N GLU A 13 -6.20 6.08 1.31
CA GLU A 13 -6.00 6.03 2.77
C GLU A 13 -7.23 5.44 3.49
N GLU A 14 -8.44 5.85 3.12
CA GLU A 14 -9.65 5.26 3.71
C GLU A 14 -9.86 3.78 3.34
N ASP A 15 -9.44 3.37 2.15
CA ASP A 15 -9.49 1.95 1.77
C ASP A 15 -8.45 1.11 2.54
N LEU A 16 -7.27 1.67 2.87
CA LEU A 16 -6.30 1.05 3.76
C LEU A 16 -6.85 0.89 5.18
N LYS A 17 -7.59 1.88 5.70
CA LYS A 17 -8.25 1.77 7.01
C LYS A 17 -9.31 0.67 7.03
N LYS A 18 -10.05 0.51 5.92
CA LYS A 18 -11.00 -0.59 5.77
C LYS A 18 -10.27 -1.93 5.70
N LEU A 19 -9.14 -2.00 4.98
CA LEU A 19 -8.29 -3.19 4.93
C LEU A 19 -7.85 -3.60 6.34
N GLY A 20 -7.31 -2.68 7.14
CA GLY A 20 -6.91 -2.97 8.52
C GLY A 20 -8.03 -3.58 9.36
N LYS A 21 -9.25 -3.01 9.27
CA LYS A 21 -10.43 -3.57 9.95
C LYS A 21 -10.79 -4.97 9.47
N ARG A 22 -10.67 -5.24 8.16
CA ARG A 22 -10.93 -6.56 7.60
C ARG A 22 -9.89 -7.57 8.10
N ILE A 23 -8.62 -7.19 8.19
CA ILE A 23 -7.56 -8.08 8.71
C ILE A 23 -7.85 -8.48 10.15
N VAL A 24 -8.26 -7.52 10.99
CA VAL A 24 -8.69 -7.81 12.38
C VAL A 24 -9.89 -8.76 12.40
N ALA A 25 -10.89 -8.53 11.54
CA ALA A 25 -12.06 -9.41 11.45
C ALA A 25 -11.68 -10.84 11.02
N TYR A 26 -10.76 -10.98 10.07
CA TYR A 26 -10.21 -12.27 9.64
C TYR A 26 -9.51 -13.00 10.80
N HIS A 27 -8.64 -12.33 11.55
CA HIS A 27 -7.98 -12.91 12.73
C HIS A 27 -8.96 -13.29 13.85
N ASN A 28 -10.13 -12.64 13.94
CA ASN A 28 -11.20 -13.01 14.87
C ASN A 28 -12.08 -14.16 14.36
N GLY A 29 -11.84 -14.68 13.15
CA GLY A 29 -12.65 -15.72 12.52
C GLY A 29 -14.01 -15.23 12.00
N GLU A 30 -14.14 -13.93 11.75
CA GLU A 30 -15.35 -13.32 11.18
C GLU A 30 -15.35 -13.31 9.64
N LEU A 31 -14.18 -13.54 9.03
CA LEU A 31 -14.00 -13.69 7.58
C LEU A 31 -13.32 -15.01 7.30
N ASP A 32 -13.73 -15.67 6.22
CA ASP A 32 -13.14 -16.94 5.76
C ASP A 32 -11.94 -16.73 4.82
N GLU A 33 -11.87 -15.57 4.16
CA GLU A 33 -10.83 -15.23 3.19
C GLU A 33 -9.86 -14.20 3.77
N ASP A 34 -8.56 -14.39 3.51
CA ASP A 34 -7.51 -13.48 3.98
C ASP A 34 -7.55 -12.15 3.19
N PRO A 35 -7.85 -11.01 3.85
CA PRO A 35 -7.91 -9.73 3.19
C PRO A 35 -6.57 -9.24 2.64
N LEU A 36 -5.44 -9.68 3.20
CA LEU A 36 -4.10 -9.34 2.68
C LEU A 36 -3.83 -10.08 1.37
N GLU A 37 -4.21 -11.35 1.28
CA GLU A 37 -4.13 -12.12 0.02
C GLU A 37 -5.01 -11.47 -1.06
N GLU A 38 -6.28 -11.16 -0.75
CA GLU A 38 -7.17 -10.47 -1.72
C GLU A 38 -6.62 -9.09 -2.15
N PHE A 39 -6.04 -8.34 -1.21
CA PHE A 39 -5.45 -7.04 -1.52
C PHE A 39 -4.22 -7.18 -2.43
N THR A 40 -3.32 -8.11 -2.12
CA THR A 40 -2.10 -8.31 -2.88
C THR A 40 -2.35 -8.89 -4.27
N ASP A 41 -3.35 -9.76 -4.43
CA ASP A 41 -3.80 -10.26 -5.73
C ASP A 41 -4.29 -9.15 -6.69
N ARG A 42 -4.69 -8.01 -6.13
CA ARG A 42 -5.14 -6.83 -6.91
C ARG A 42 -4.01 -5.87 -7.26
N ILE A 43 -2.81 -6.06 -6.71
CA ILE A 43 -1.64 -5.23 -7.02
C ILE A 43 -1.21 -5.48 -8.47
N LEU A 44 -1.03 -4.40 -9.22
CA LEU A 44 -0.67 -4.46 -10.64
C LEU A 44 0.83 -4.62 -10.87
N ASP A 45 1.64 -4.08 -9.96
CA ASP A 45 3.09 -4.14 -10.01
C ASP A 45 3.69 -3.96 -8.62
N ILE A 46 4.83 -4.60 -8.36
CA ILE A 46 5.55 -4.53 -7.09
C ILE A 46 7.02 -4.22 -7.39
N SER A 47 7.51 -3.13 -6.80
CA SER A 47 8.92 -2.81 -6.74
C SER A 47 9.39 -2.86 -5.29
N ARG A 48 10.64 -3.25 -5.06
CA ARG A 48 11.25 -3.25 -3.73
C ARG A 48 12.52 -2.40 -3.70
N THR A 49 12.69 -1.64 -2.64
CA THR A 49 13.93 -0.93 -2.35
C THR A 49 14.77 -1.78 -1.41
N GLN A 50 16.02 -2.03 -1.78
CA GLN A 50 16.95 -2.82 -0.98
C GLN A 50 18.23 -2.03 -0.67
N GLN A 51 18.81 -2.29 0.49
CA GLN A 51 20.10 -1.78 0.90
C GLN A 51 21.08 -2.95 1.11
N LEU A 52 22.32 -2.76 0.68
CA LEU A 52 23.38 -3.75 0.89
C LEU A 52 24.01 -3.53 2.26
N LEU A 53 23.78 -4.47 3.17
CA LEU A 53 24.41 -4.56 4.49
C LEU A 53 25.58 -5.55 4.49
N SER A 54 26.24 -5.69 5.64
CA SER A 54 27.39 -6.58 5.80
C SER A 54 27.06 -8.07 5.63
N ASP A 55 25.81 -8.44 5.85
CA ASP A 55 25.28 -9.81 5.84
C ASP A 55 24.39 -10.12 4.61
N GLY A 56 24.08 -9.12 3.78
CA GLY A 56 23.34 -9.33 2.54
C GLY A 56 22.54 -8.12 2.10
N TRP A 57 21.65 -8.33 1.13
CA TRP A 57 20.66 -7.34 0.74
C TRP A 57 19.48 -7.40 1.71
N GLU A 58 19.14 -6.27 2.32
CA GLU A 58 17.95 -6.11 3.16
C GLU A 58 16.92 -5.27 2.41
N THR A 59 15.68 -5.74 2.37
CA THR A 59 14.56 -4.98 1.79
C THR A 59 14.08 -3.95 2.80
N THR A 60 14.15 -2.67 2.44
CA THR A 60 13.74 -1.56 3.33
C THR A 60 12.32 -1.12 3.09
N SER A 61 11.81 -1.29 1.86
CA SER A 61 10.44 -0.92 1.53
C SER A 61 9.94 -1.53 0.23
N TYR A 62 8.62 -1.50 0.07
CA TYR A 62 7.93 -1.87 -1.16
C TYR A 62 7.19 -0.65 -1.72
N GLU A 63 7.18 -0.51 -3.04
CA GLU A 63 6.25 0.34 -3.77
C GLU A 63 5.30 -0.57 -4.56
N VAL A 64 4.00 -0.42 -4.32
CA VAL A 64 2.96 -1.23 -4.97
C VAL A 64 2.06 -0.37 -5.84
N CYS A 65 1.82 -0.79 -7.08
CA CYS A 65 0.91 -0.11 -8.00
C CYS A 65 -0.51 -0.62 -7.81
N LEU A 66 -1.40 0.25 -7.32
CA LEU A 66 -2.80 -0.07 -7.01
C LEU A 66 -3.75 0.23 -8.17
N GLY A 67 -3.32 1.07 -9.11
CA GLY A 67 -4.17 1.47 -10.23
C GLY A 67 -3.36 2.07 -11.38
N TRP A 68 -3.78 1.75 -12.61
CA TRP A 68 -3.18 2.23 -13.85
C TRP A 68 -4.25 2.53 -14.91
N GLY A 69 -3.95 3.36 -15.91
CA GLY A 69 -4.88 3.70 -17.00
C GLY A 69 -5.90 4.81 -16.68
N GLY A 70 -5.82 5.37 -15.48
CA GLY A 70 -6.39 6.65 -15.07
C GLY A 70 -5.29 7.43 -14.34
N PRO A 71 -5.60 8.20 -13.29
CA PRO A 71 -4.54 8.59 -12.37
C PRO A 71 -3.86 7.31 -11.86
N GLY A 72 -2.56 7.19 -12.07
CA GLY A 72 -1.77 6.12 -11.51
C GLY A 72 -1.72 6.29 -10.00
N THR A 73 -1.81 5.18 -9.26
CA THR A 73 -1.80 5.19 -7.80
C THR A 73 -0.77 4.19 -7.30
N TRP A 74 0.11 4.65 -6.41
CA TRP A 74 1.14 3.84 -5.79
C TRP A 74 1.13 4.04 -4.28
N LEU A 75 1.40 2.98 -3.55
CA LEU A 75 1.64 3.00 -2.11
C LEU A 75 3.09 2.61 -1.86
N GLU A 76 3.84 3.46 -1.16
CA GLU A 76 5.18 3.18 -0.70
C GLU A 76 5.15 2.91 0.81
N THR A 77 5.55 1.71 1.21
CA THR A 77 5.33 1.20 2.57
C THR A 77 6.30 1.78 3.60
N GLY A 78 7.54 2.11 3.22
CA GLY A 78 8.58 2.52 4.19
C GLY A 78 8.44 3.96 4.69
N SER A 79 7.82 4.82 3.88
CA SER A 79 7.59 6.24 4.16
C SER A 79 6.11 6.57 4.39
N TYR A 80 5.23 5.58 4.30
CA TYR A 80 3.78 5.73 4.40
C TYR A 80 3.22 6.75 3.40
N THR A 81 3.65 6.65 2.15
CA THR A 81 3.33 7.65 1.11
C THR A 81 2.44 7.04 0.04
N ILE A 82 1.32 7.70 -0.22
CA ILE A 82 0.47 7.43 -1.39
C ILE A 82 0.83 8.45 -2.46
N ARG A 83 1.27 7.97 -3.62
CA ARG A 83 1.52 8.81 -4.79
C ARG A 83 0.37 8.63 -5.77
N VAL A 84 -0.19 9.74 -6.24
CA VAL A 84 -1.20 9.73 -7.31
C VAL A 84 -0.74 10.66 -8.42
N ALA A 85 -0.66 10.17 -9.65
CA ALA A 85 -0.15 10.94 -10.79
C ALA A 85 -1.07 10.85 -12.00
N TRP A 86 -1.24 11.97 -12.71
CA TRP A 86 -1.98 12.04 -13.96
C TRP A 86 -1.32 13.05 -14.91
N TRP A 87 -0.87 12.57 -16.07
CA TRP A 87 -0.09 13.37 -17.02
C TRP A 87 1.17 13.97 -16.36
N GLU A 88 1.29 15.31 -16.34
CA GLU A 88 2.43 16.04 -15.76
C GLU A 88 2.19 16.43 -14.29
N ASP A 89 0.98 16.18 -13.77
CA ASP A 89 0.60 16.50 -12.39
C ASP A 89 0.72 15.27 -11.49
N TYR A 90 1.17 15.48 -10.26
CA TYR A 90 1.15 14.45 -9.21
C TYR A 90 0.92 15.06 -7.83
N VAL A 91 0.46 14.21 -6.91
CA VAL A 91 0.42 14.50 -5.48
C VAL A 91 1.09 13.36 -4.72
N GLU A 92 1.87 13.73 -3.71
CA GLU A 92 2.34 12.83 -2.67
C GLU A 92 1.55 13.12 -1.40
N TRP A 93 0.99 12.06 -0.84
CA TRP A 93 0.13 12.11 0.32
C TRP A 93 0.75 11.23 1.41
N HIS A 94 1.32 11.88 2.42
CA HIS A 94 1.81 11.18 3.60
C HIS A 94 0.62 10.79 4.49
N VAL A 95 0.50 9.49 4.73
CA VAL A 95 -0.49 8.91 5.63
C VAL A 95 -0.04 9.18 7.05
N TYR A 96 -0.89 9.82 7.85
CA TYR A 96 -0.65 10.09 9.27
C TYR A 96 -1.66 9.40 10.19
N ASP A 97 -2.78 8.92 9.65
CA ASP A 97 -3.77 8.17 10.40
C ASP A 97 -3.17 6.83 10.89
N PRO A 98 -3.23 6.54 12.20
CA PRO A 98 -2.60 5.35 12.76
C PRO A 98 -3.23 4.04 12.26
N ASP A 99 -4.54 4.01 12.03
CA ASP A 99 -5.24 2.80 11.55
C ASP A 99 -4.79 2.47 10.12
N ALA A 100 -4.58 3.52 9.30
CA ALA A 100 -4.08 3.37 7.94
C ALA A 100 -2.62 2.88 7.94
N ARG A 101 -1.77 3.43 8.82
CA ARG A 101 -0.37 3.02 8.94
C ARG A 101 -0.22 1.57 9.40
N GLU A 102 -1.02 1.14 10.37
CA GLU A 102 -1.02 -0.26 10.82
C GLU A 102 -1.34 -1.20 9.64
N ALA A 103 -2.31 -0.84 8.79
CA ALA A 103 -2.60 -1.60 7.59
C ALA A 103 -1.43 -1.60 6.58
N ILE A 104 -0.72 -0.48 6.43
CA ILE A 104 0.48 -0.40 5.58
C ILE A 104 1.60 -1.30 6.11
N ASP A 105 1.81 -1.31 7.44
CA ASP A 105 2.79 -2.19 8.09
C ASP A 105 2.43 -3.67 7.87
N MET A 106 1.15 -4.03 8.02
CA MET A 106 0.67 -5.39 7.72
C MET A 106 0.89 -5.78 6.26
N VAL A 107 0.68 -4.87 5.31
CA VAL A 107 0.99 -5.10 3.89
C VAL A 107 2.50 -5.26 3.68
N HIS A 108 3.32 -4.44 4.32
CA HIS A 108 4.78 -4.54 4.24
C HIS A 108 5.27 -5.91 4.72
N ASP A 109 4.84 -6.32 5.90
CA ASP A 109 5.24 -7.57 6.53
C ASP A 109 4.81 -8.78 5.69
N TYR A 110 3.58 -8.74 5.14
CA TYR A 110 3.09 -9.78 4.25
C TYR A 110 3.93 -9.89 2.96
N LEU A 111 4.25 -8.77 2.32
CA LEU A 111 5.13 -8.77 1.15
C LEU A 111 6.55 -9.22 1.50
N HIS A 112 7.03 -8.89 2.70
CA HIS A 112 8.32 -9.36 3.20
C HIS A 112 8.33 -10.87 3.46
N GLU A 113 7.25 -11.46 3.93
CA GLU A 113 7.16 -12.91 4.08
C GLU A 113 7.25 -13.63 2.72
N ILE A 114 6.66 -13.06 1.67
CA ILE A 114 6.63 -13.66 0.33
C ILE A 114 7.93 -13.43 -0.44
N TYR A 115 8.47 -12.21 -0.39
CA TYR A 115 9.55 -11.74 -1.27
C TYR A 115 10.85 -11.38 -0.54
N GLY A 116 10.87 -11.38 0.79
CA GLY A 116 12.01 -11.04 1.64
C GLY A 116 13.25 -11.90 1.41
#